data_AF-A0A2U1WPY3-F1
#
_entry.id   AF-A0A2U1WPY3-F1
#
_cell.length_a   1.000
_cell.length_b   1.000
_cell.length_c   1.000
_cell.angle_alpha   90.00
_cell.angle_beta   90.00
_cell.angle_gamma   90.00
#
_symmetry.space_group_name_H-M   'P 1'
#
loop_
_entity.id
_entity.type
_entity.pdbx_description
1 polymer ?
#
loop_
_entity_poly.entity_id
_entity_poly.type
_entity_poly.pdbx_seq_one_letter_code
_entity_poly.pdbx_strand_id
1 'polypeptide(L)' 'MGQIEYLRFLVAAESDPDLKANLRRASAALRTLDDLVDFGERHGFRFGAADIPVRRPPSRTEA' A
#
# COMPACT_ATOMS: atom_id res chain seq x y z
N MET A 1 7.18 5.87 13.18
CA MET A 1 8.11 4.84 12.66
C MET A 1 7.54 4.08 11.45
N GLY A 2 6.26 4.16 11.10
CA GLY A 2 5.69 3.28 10.06
C GLY A 2 5.96 3.68 8.60
N GLN A 3 6.34 4.92 8.29
CA GLN A 3 6.73 5.32 6.92
C GLN A 3 7.89 4.48 6.35
N ILE A 4 8.83 4.06 7.21
CA ILE A 4 9.95 3.19 6.82
C ILE A 4 9.45 1.78 6.47
N GLU A 5 8.46 1.29 7.20
CA GLU A 5 7.88 -0.04 6.98
C GLU A 5 7.05 -0.11 5.69
N TYR A 6 6.35 0.98 5.35
CA TYR A 6 5.69 1.09 4.04
C TYR A 6 6.69 1.05 2.88
N LEU A 7 7.82 1.75 3.00
CA LEU A 7 8.89 1.68 1.99
C LEU A 7 9.48 0.28 1.90
N ARG A 8 9.72 -0.41 3.02
CA ARG A 8 10.16 -1.81 3.05
C ARG A 8 9.18 -2.73 2.35
N PHE A 9 7.87 -2.54 2.56
CA PHE A 9 6.83 -3.27 1.86
C PHE A 9 6.91 -3.06 0.34
N LEU A 10 7.04 -1.82 -0.14
CA LEU A 10 7.17 -1.55 -1.57
C LEU A 10 8.43 -2.19 -2.18
N VAL A 11 9.57 -2.09 -1.49
CA VAL A 11 10.83 -2.71 -1.93
C VAL A 11 10.71 -4.23 -1.99
N ALA A 12 10.07 -4.84 -0.99
CA ALA A 12 9.84 -6.28 -0.96
C ALA A 12 8.87 -6.72 -2.06
N ALA A 13 7.77 -5.98 -2.29
CA ALA A 13 6.82 -6.28 -3.35
C ALA A 13 7.44 -6.17 -4.76
N GLU A 14 8.48 -5.35 -4.95
CA GLU A 14 9.22 -5.31 -6.20
C GLU A 14 10.27 -6.42 -6.32
N SER A 15 10.87 -6.85 -5.20
CA SER A 15 11.95 -7.84 -5.16
C SER A 15 11.44 -9.29 -5.09
N ASP A 16 10.23 -9.50 -4.56
CA ASP A 16 9.57 -10.80 -4.41
C ASP A 16 8.44 -10.93 -5.45
N PRO A 17 8.61 -11.79 -6.48
CA PRO A 17 7.62 -11.95 -7.54
C PRO A 17 6.30 -12.57 -7.06
N ASP A 18 6.31 -13.39 -6.01
CA ASP A 18 5.11 -14.00 -5.44
C ASP A 18 4.30 -12.96 -4.68
N LEU A 19 4.97 -12.13 -3.86
CA LEU A 19 4.32 -11.00 -3.20
C LEU A 19 3.73 -10.01 -4.21
N LYS A 20 4.46 -9.72 -5.29
CA LYS A 20 3.97 -8.87 -6.39
C LYS A 20 2.72 -9.43 -7.05
N ALA A 21 2.72 -10.74 -7.32
CA ALA A 21 1.58 -11.42 -7.94
C ALA A 21 0.36 -11.41 -7.01
N ASN A 22 0.56 -11.63 -5.72
CA ASN A 22 -0.50 -11.57 -4.71
C ASN A 22 -1.09 -10.17 -4.58
N LEU A 23 -0.24 -9.15 -4.52
CA LEU A 23 -0.68 -7.75 -4.49
C LEU A 23 -1.48 -7.38 -5.74
N ARG A 24 -1.02 -7.80 -6.93
CA ARG A 24 -1.74 -7.58 -8.20
C ARG A 24 -3.10 -8.26 -8.22
N ARG A 25 -3.20 -9.51 -7.76
CA ARG A 25 -4.49 -10.22 -7.67
C ARG A 25 -5.44 -9.57 -6.67
N ALA A 26 -4.91 -9.12 -5.53
CA ALA A 26 -5.70 -8.46 -4.50
C ALA A 26 -6.11 -7.02 -4.87
N SER A 27 -5.40 -6.35 -5.79
CA SER A 27 -5.59 -4.93 -6.12
C SER A 27 -7.03 -4.50 -6.37
N ALA A 28 -7.87 -5.36 -6.97
CA ALA A 28 -9.28 -5.08 -7.22
C ALA A 28 -10.15 -5.05 -5.94
N ALA A 29 -9.69 -5.72 -4.88
CA ALA A 29 -10.32 -5.76 -3.56
C ALA A 29 -9.75 -4.73 -2.58
N LEU A 30 -8.55 -4.18 -2.84
CA LEU A 30 -7.92 -3.15 -2.02
C LEU A 30 -8.51 -1.77 -2.32
N ARG A 31 -9.66 -1.46 -1.71
CA ARG A 31 -10.43 -0.24 -2.01
C ARG A 31 -10.10 0.92 -1.07
N THR A 32 -9.52 0.62 0.08
CA THR A 32 -9.18 1.58 1.13
C THR A 32 -7.71 1.45 1.54
N LEU A 33 -7.21 2.45 2.26
CA LEU A 33 -5.87 2.38 2.85
C LEU A 33 -5.79 1.27 3.90
N ASP A 34 -6.86 1.04 4.66
CA ASP A 34 -6.96 -0.06 5.63
C ASP A 34 -6.84 -1.42 4.94
N ASP A 35 -7.50 -1.64 3.79
CA ASP A 35 -7.37 -2.91 3.06
C ASP A 35 -5.89 -3.19 2.68
N LEU A 36 -5.14 -2.14 2.30
CA LEU A 36 -3.72 -2.25 1.97
C LEU A 36 -2.86 -2.52 3.22
N VAL A 37 -3.21 -1.91 4.36
CA VAL A 37 -2.58 -2.18 5.66
C VAL A 37 -2.81 -3.63 6.06
N ASP A 38 -4.06 -4.09 6.05
CA ASP A 38 -4.45 -5.47 6.32
C ASP A 38 -3.71 -6.47 5.42
N PHE A 39 -3.58 -6.16 4.13
CA PHE A 39 -2.80 -6.96 3.20
C PHE A 39 -1.32 -7.04 3.63
N GLY A 40 -0.70 -5.90 3.94
CA GLY A 40 0.68 -5.83 4.42
C GLY A 40 0.89 -6.67 5.67
N GLU A 41 0.00 -6.57 6.67
CA GLU A 41 0.07 -7.30 7.93
C GLU A 41 0.00 -8.83 7.73
N ARG A 42 -0.90 -9.30 6.85
CA ARG A 42 -1.00 -10.73 6.50
C ARG A 42 0.28 -11.28 5.86
N HIS A 43 1.10 -10.41 5.28
CA HIS A 43 2.39 -10.74 4.66
C HIS A 43 3.59 -10.33 5.54
N GLY A 44 3.37 -9.93 6.80
CA GLY A 44 4.42 -9.67 7.79
C GLY A 44 4.95 -8.24 7.84
N PHE A 45 4.33 -7.30 7.13
CA PHE A 45 4.68 -5.87 7.15
C PHE A 45 3.83 -5.12 8.15
N ARG A 46 4.38 -4.08 8.78
CA ARG A 46 3.66 -3.28 9.80
C ARG A 46 3.69 -1.80 9.46
N PHE A 47 2.64 -1.30 8.83
CA PHE A 47 2.45 0.13 8.55
C PHE A 47 0.97 0.49 8.74
N GLY A 48 0.67 1.74 9.09
CA GLY A 48 -0.70 2.24 9.21
C GLY A 48 -1.10 3.14 8.04
N ALA A 49 -2.39 3.47 7.94
CA ALA A 49 -2.90 4.36 6.90
C ALA A 49 -2.21 5.74 6.89
N ALA A 50 -1.81 6.24 8.07
CA ALA A 50 -1.08 7.49 8.24
C ALA A 50 0.35 7.46 7.68
N ASP A 51 0.92 6.27 7.48
CA ASP A 51 2.26 6.08 6.94
C ASP A 51 2.29 6.06 5.40
N ILE A 52 1.12 5.92 4.77
CA ILE A 52 0.99 5.86 3.31
C ILE A 52 0.88 7.28 2.75
N PRO A 53 1.83 7.73 1.91
CA PRO A 53 1.81 9.08 1.36
C PRO A 53 0.73 9.19 0.28
N VAL A 54 -0.50 9.53 0.69
CA VAL A 54 -1.56 9.92 -0.25
C VAL A 54 -1.31 11.34 -0.73
N ARG A 55 -0.79 11.51 -1.95
CA ARG A 55 -0.93 12.79 -2.65
C ARG A 55 -2.43 12.98 -2.88
N ARG A 56 -3.06 13.89 -2.14
CA ARG A 56 -4.40 14.36 -2.50
C ARG A 56 -4.32 14.84 -3.95
N PRO A 57 -5.05 14.24 -4.90
CA PRO A 57 -5.11 14.82 -6.25
C PRO A 57 -5.61 16.26 -6.08
N PRO A 58 -5.04 17.26 -6.79
CA PRO A 58 -5.59 18.60 -6.74
C PRO A 58 -7.06 18.47 -7.11
N SER A 59 -7.94 18.93 -6.21
CA SER A 59 -9.37 19.06 -6.51
C SER A 59 -9.45 19.82 -7.82
N ARG A 60 -9.99 19.17 -8.86
CA ARG A 60 -10.22 19.81 -10.15
C ARG A 60 -11.17 20.97 -9.87
N THR A 61 -10.64 22.18 -9.75
CA THR A 61 -11.42 23.41 -9.85
C THR A 61 -12.00 23.38 -11.25
N GLU A 62 -13.32 23.16 -11.33
CA GLU A 62 -14.08 23.41 -12.54
C GLU A 62 -13.85 24.86 -12.96
N ALA A 63 -13.46 25.05 -14.21
CA ALA A 63 -13.40 26.32 -14.91
C ALA A 63 -14.12 26.13 -16.25
#